data_AF-A0A365ZWL2-F1
#
_entry.id   AF-A0A365ZWL2-F1
#
_cell.length_a   1.000
_cell.length_b   1.000
_cell.length_c   1.000
_cell.angle_alpha   90.00
_cell.angle_beta   90.00
_cell.angle_gamma   90.00
#
_symmetry.space_group_name_H-M   'P 1'
#
loop_
_entity.id
_entity.type
_entity.pdbx_description
1 polymer ?
#
loop_
_entity_poly.entity_id
_entity_poly.type
_entity_poly.pdbx_seq_one_letter_code
_entity_poly.pdbx_strand_id
1 'polypeptide(L)' 'ELSKAKDSGQIKGFTGNDYTKPLASGDTAACFAWTGDVVQLRADNPNLGYALPQTGCTLWSDNFVIPALA' A
#
# COMPACT_ATOMS: atom_id res chain seq x y z
N GLU A 1 -10.95 10.88 -14.18
CA GLU A 1 -10.90 9.41 -14.38
C GLU A 1 -10.91 8.61 -13.07
N LEU A 2 -9.93 8.74 -12.16
CA LEU A 2 -9.93 7.99 -10.89
C LEU A 2 -11.18 8.22 -10.02
N SER A 3 -11.66 9.47 -9.89
CA SER A 3 -12.89 9.76 -9.14
C SER A 3 -14.11 9.06 -9.76
N LYS A 4 -14.25 9.08 -11.09
CA LYS A 4 -15.34 8.38 -11.77
C LYS A 4 -15.28 6.87 -11.53
N ALA A 5 -14.08 6.27 -11.59
CA ALA A 5 -13.88 4.84 -11.31
C ALA A 5 -14.27 4.48 -9.87
N LYS A 6 -13.89 5.33 -8.89
CA LYS A 6 -14.34 5.21 -7.49
C LYS A 6 -15.86 5.31 -7.38
N ASP A 7 -16.46 6.35 -7.97
CA ASP A 7 -17.90 6.60 -7.89
C ASP A 7 -18.71 5.48 -8.57
N SER A 8 -18.14 4.82 -9.58
CA SER A 8 -18.70 3.64 -10.24
C SER A 8 -18.45 2.31 -9.49
N GLY A 9 -17.77 2.34 -8.34
CA GLY A 9 -17.53 1.16 -7.49
C GLY A 9 -16.32 0.30 -7.88
N GLN A 10 -15.53 0.69 -8.88
CA GLN A 10 -14.33 -0.08 -9.29
C GLN A 10 -13.18 0.03 -8.27
N ILE A 11 -13.09 1.15 -7.55
CA ILE A 11 -12.06 1.41 -6.54
C ILE A 11 -12.75 1.55 -5.19
N LYS A 12 -12.38 0.68 -4.24
CA LYS A 12 -12.96 0.68 -2.88
C LYS A 12 -12.75 2.01 -2.15
N GLY A 13 -11.58 2.62 -2.29
CA GLY A 13 -11.28 3.92 -1.69
C GLY A 13 -9.81 4.30 -1.74
N PHE A 14 -9.50 5.44 -1.13
CA PHE A 14 -8.15 5.97 -0.95
C PHE A 14 -7.94 6.21 0.55
N THR A 15 -6.93 5.58 1.14
CA THR A 15 -6.84 5.44 2.60
C THR A 15 -5.54 5.98 3.20
N GLY A 16 -4.63 6.53 2.41
CA GLY A 16 -3.28 6.84 2.90
C GLY A 16 -2.61 5.56 3.42
N ASN A 17 -2.12 5.57 4.67
CA ASN A 17 -1.49 4.41 5.32
C ASN A 17 -2.48 3.48 6.07
N ASP A 18 -3.78 3.78 6.09
CA ASP A 18 -4.77 2.98 6.84
C ASP A 18 -5.25 1.71 6.11
N TYR A 19 -4.54 1.28 5.05
CA TYR A 19 -4.90 0.10 4.26
C TYR A 19 -4.52 -1.24 4.91
N THR A 20 -3.64 -1.23 5.92
CA THR A 20 -3.02 -2.45 6.48
C THR A 20 -4.02 -3.38 7.14
N LYS A 21 -4.93 -2.85 7.97
CA LYS A 21 -5.97 -3.66 8.65
C LYS A 21 -6.96 -4.30 7.67
N PRO A 22 -7.58 -3.56 6.72
CA PRO A 22 -8.45 -4.18 5.71
C PRO A 22 -7.73 -5.21 4.84
N LEU A 23 -6.44 -5.00 4.54
CA LEU A 23 -5.65 -5.95 3.77
C LEU A 23 -5.40 -7.24 4.57
N ALA A 24 -4.99 -7.13 5.83
CA ALA A 24 -4.73 -8.28 6.70
C ALA A 24 -5.98 -9.12 6.95
N SER A 25 -7.14 -8.49 7.16
CA SER A 25 -8.41 -9.17 7.41
C SER A 25 -9.04 -9.80 6.16
N GLY A 26 -8.53 -9.48 4.95
CA GLY A 26 -9.11 -9.91 3.68
C GLY A 26 -10.34 -9.10 3.25
N ASP A 27 -10.72 -8.05 3.98
CA ASP A 27 -11.77 -7.10 3.56
C ASP A 27 -11.35 -6.34 2.28
N THR A 28 -10.05 -6.14 2.08
CA THR A 28 -9.47 -5.63 0.82
C THR A 28 -8.64 -6.72 0.17
N ALA A 29 -9.04 -7.16 -1.03
CA ALA A 29 -8.35 -8.22 -1.76
C ALA A 29 -6.99 -7.79 -2.34
N ALA A 30 -6.87 -6.53 -2.76
CA ALA A 30 -5.64 -5.96 -3.31
C ALA A 30 -5.64 -4.43 -3.16
N CYS A 31 -4.45 -3.84 -2.99
CA CYS A 31 -4.24 -2.40 -3.00
C CYS A 31 -2.81 -2.06 -3.43
N PHE A 32 -2.56 -0.79 -3.69
CA PHE A 32 -1.19 -0.26 -3.65
C PHE A 32 -0.72 -0.22 -2.20
N ALA A 33 0.44 -0.82 -1.95
CA ALA A 33 1.01 -0.95 -0.62
C ALA A 33 2.53 -0.79 -0.68
N TRP A 34 3.11 -0.35 0.43
CA TRP A 34 4.55 -0.39 0.64
C TRP A 34 4.97 -1.83 0.91
N THR A 35 6.01 -2.30 0.22
CA THR A 35 6.51 -3.67 0.34
C THR A 35 6.93 -4.02 1.79
N GLY A 36 7.43 -3.04 2.54
CA GLY A 36 7.78 -3.20 3.96
C GLY A 36 6.57 -3.59 4.82
N ASP A 37 5.44 -2.90 4.65
CA ASP A 37 4.21 -3.19 5.37
C ASP A 37 3.69 -4.59 5.05
N VAL A 38 3.71 -4.99 3.76
CA VAL A 38 3.25 -6.33 3.34
C VAL A 38 4.09 -7.44 3.96
N VAL A 39 5.41 -7.25 4.09
CA VAL A 39 6.29 -8.21 4.75
C VAL A 39 5.94 -8.36 6.24
N GLN A 40 5.61 -7.27 6.93
CA GLN A 40 5.19 -7.32 8.34
C GLN A 40 3.83 -8.01 8.50
N LEU A 41 2.86 -7.67 7.65
CA LEU A 41 1.50 -8.24 7.72
C LEU A 41 1.47 -9.74 7.43
N ARG A 42 2.49 -10.30 6.77
CA ARG A 42 2.63 -11.75 6.59
C ARG A 42 2.77 -12.52 7.90
N ALA A 43 3.19 -11.88 8.99
CA ALA A 43 3.21 -12.52 10.30
C ALA A 43 1.80 -12.92 10.77
N ASP A 44 0.79 -12.10 10.45
CA ASP A 44 -0.61 -12.34 10.81
C ASP A 44 -1.37 -13.10 9.71
N ASN A 45 -1.06 -12.81 8.43
CA ASN A 45 -1.70 -13.44 7.27
C ASN A 45 -0.65 -13.92 6.26
N PRO A 46 -0.21 -15.20 6.34
CA PRO A 46 0.86 -15.72 5.49
C PRO A 46 0.49 -15.82 4.01
N ASN A 47 -0.79 -15.66 3.66
CA ASN A 47 -1.26 -15.67 2.27
C ASN A 47 -1.01 -14.34 1.55
N LEU A 48 -0.65 -13.27 2.27
CA LEU A 48 -0.38 -11.98 1.65
C LEU A 48 0.90 -12.01 0.82
N GLY A 49 0.94 -11.16 -0.19
CA GLY A 49 2.14 -10.94 -0.99
C GLY A 49 2.07 -9.66 -1.79
N TYR A 50 3.13 -9.39 -2.54
CA TYR A 50 3.21 -8.25 -3.42
C TYR A 50 3.70 -8.68 -4.81
N ALA A 51 3.26 -7.95 -5.83
CA ALA A 51 3.74 -8.10 -7.20
C ALA A 51 4.36 -6.77 -7.64
N LEU A 52 5.49 -6.86 -8.34
CA LEU A 52 6.14 -5.69 -8.94
C LEU A 52 5.77 -5.62 -10.42
N PRO A 53 5.13 -4.54 -10.90
CA PRO A 53 4.77 -4.39 -12.31
C PRO A 53 5.99 -4.42 -13.24
N GLN A 54 5.89 -5.12 -14.37
CA GLN A 54 6.96 -5.21 -15.38
C GLN A 54 7.23 -3.87 -16.08
N THR A 55 6.25 -2.97 -16.11
CA THR A 55 6.37 -1.61 -16.67
C THR A 55 7.21 -0.67 -15.79
N GLY A 56 7.62 -1.13 -14.61
CA GLY A 56 8.34 -0.35 -13.62
C GLY A 56 7.54 -0.17 -12.33
N CYS A 57 8.25 0.16 -11.25
CA CYS A 57 7.68 0.39 -9.93
C CYS A 57 8.47 1.47 -9.18
N THR A 58 7.87 2.02 -8.14
CA THR A 58 8.53 3.00 -7.26
C THR A 58 9.56 2.31 -6.37
N LEU A 59 10.82 2.71 -6.52
CA LEU A 59 11.86 2.43 -5.53
C LEU A 59 11.83 3.52 -4.46
N TRP A 60 12.00 3.13 -3.20
CA TRP A 60 11.92 4.04 -2.07
C TRP A 60 12.98 3.68 -1.02
N SER A 61 13.34 4.68 -0.21
CA SER A 61 14.19 4.54 0.96
C SER A 61 13.78 5.60 1.96
N ASP A 62 13.52 5.18 3.19
CA ASP A 62 13.43 6.10 4.33
C ASP A 62 14.85 6.47 4.76
N ASN A 63 15.11 7.74 4.98
CA ASN A 63 16.45 8.26 5.27
C ASN A 63 16.40 9.13 6.53
N PHE A 64 17.34 8.91 7.44
CA PHE A 64 17.59 9.86 8.52
C PHE A 64 18.30 11.11 7.98
N VAL A 65 17.87 12.28 8.43
CA VAL A 65 18.47 13.57 8.09
C VAL A 65 18.66 14.42 9.34
N ILE A 66 19.63 15.34 9.32
CA ILE A 66 19.81 16.36 10.35
C ILE A 66 19.19 17.67 9.82
N PRO A 67 18.11 18.19 10.40
CA PRO A 67 17.51 19.45 9.97
C PRO A 67 18.47 20.64 10.17
N ALA A 68 18.68 21.43 9.12
CA ALA A 68 19.41 22.70 9.22
C ALA A 68 18.46 23.79 9.74
N LEU A 69 18.14 23.75 11.04
CA LEU A 69 17.36 24.82 11.68
C LEU A 69 18.29 26.01 11.95
N ALA A 70 17.99 27.15 11.32
CA ALA A 70 18.53 28.47 11.66
C ALA A 70 17.48 29.25 12.47
#